data_AF-A0A2W0C7F6-F1
#
_entry.id   AF-A0A2W0C7F6-F1
#
_cell.length_a   1.000
_cell.length_b   1.000
_cell.length_c   1.000
_cell.angle_alpha   90.00
_cell.angle_beta   90.00
_cell.angle_gamma   90.00
#
_symmetry.space_group_name_H-M   'P 1'
#
loop_
_entity.id
_entity.type
_entity.pdbx_description
1 polymer ?
#
loop_
_entity_poly.entity_id
_entity_poly.type
_entity_poly.pdbx_seq_one_letter_code
_entity_poly.pdbx_strand_id
1 'polypeptide(L)'
;MSQYHPLTPQEAIELAKTLPAPFTADANLECREIGDGNLNLVFHITDQNSDKSIIIKQALPYAKVVGESWPLSLVRARIEREILQEEYRLCPGMVPEVYHYDDDLALTVMEDLSDHVIMRKGLIEGVTYPLFAQHIGEFMARTLFFTSDLGMNQQLKKEKQGRFVNPDQCKITEDLIFDEPYRIAEKNNYEPSIEDEAEALRTDGALHLEVALLREKFLTHGQALLHGDLHTGSIFVTPESTKVIDPEFAYYGPMGFDVGAVLANLLLNYASLPGWIQDENALRDRETLLLDMVRDVWNEFETRFRALWESDLVDPMAKAPGYQDLYVQQLFRDSIGFAGAKMVRRIVGLAHVADIDTIQDATEREHAQRKALAIGKTLIKNNRRLNTIGEVLDLVSTAISSIKV
;
A
#
# COMPACT_ATOMS: atom_id res chain seq x y z
N MET A 1 23.98 0.83 -27.55
CA MET A 1 24.17 -0.35 -26.68
C MET A 1 23.42 -0.04 -25.41
N SER A 2 22.58 -0.94 -24.91
CA SER A 2 21.91 -0.74 -23.61
C SER A 2 23.00 -0.53 -22.55
N GLN A 3 23.03 0.65 -21.92
CA GLN A 3 23.96 0.99 -20.83
C GLN A 3 23.56 0.36 -19.49
N TYR A 4 22.36 -0.24 -19.41
CA TYR A 4 21.83 -0.83 -18.20
C TYR A 4 22.74 -1.95 -17.65
N HIS A 5 23.07 -1.84 -16.38
CA HIS A 5 23.67 -2.89 -15.55
C HIS A 5 23.26 -2.65 -14.08
N PRO A 6 23.12 -3.72 -13.26
CA PRO A 6 22.95 -3.56 -11.83
C PRO A 6 24.19 -2.87 -11.23
N LEU A 7 23.99 -1.83 -10.45
CA LEU A 7 25.07 -1.12 -9.79
C LEU A 7 25.70 -1.97 -8.68
N THR A 8 27.00 -1.82 -8.51
CA THR A 8 27.72 -2.23 -7.30
C THR A 8 27.72 -1.09 -6.27
N PRO A 9 27.98 -1.37 -4.97
CA PRO A 9 28.13 -0.33 -3.96
C PRO A 9 29.18 0.74 -4.34
N GLN A 10 30.26 0.34 -5.02
CA GLN A 10 31.29 1.29 -5.46
C GLN A 10 30.77 2.21 -6.57
N GLU A 11 30.04 1.68 -7.55
CA GLU A 11 29.45 2.49 -8.61
C GLU A 11 28.36 3.44 -8.07
N ALA A 12 27.60 3.01 -7.07
CA ALA A 12 26.64 3.88 -6.38
C ALA A 12 27.34 5.06 -5.66
N ILE A 13 28.50 4.84 -5.04
CA ILE A 13 29.34 5.91 -4.46
C ILE A 13 29.82 6.87 -5.55
N GLU A 14 30.35 6.35 -6.66
CA GLU A 14 30.86 7.20 -7.73
C GLU A 14 29.74 8.03 -8.38
N LEU A 15 28.55 7.44 -8.58
CA LEU A 15 27.36 8.17 -9.01
C LEU A 15 26.99 9.28 -8.03
N ALA A 16 26.94 8.99 -6.73
CA ALA A 16 26.60 9.95 -5.68
C ALA A 16 27.53 11.18 -5.67
N LYS A 17 28.83 11.00 -5.96
CA LYS A 17 29.80 12.11 -6.06
C LYS A 17 29.56 13.03 -7.26
N THR A 18 28.84 12.57 -8.29
CA THR A 18 28.51 13.40 -9.46
C THR A 18 27.28 14.28 -9.25
N LEU A 19 26.51 14.03 -8.18
CA LEU A 19 25.29 14.77 -7.89
C LEU A 19 25.61 16.20 -7.41
N PRO A 20 24.81 17.21 -7.82
CA PRO A 20 25.04 18.60 -7.43
C PRO A 20 24.79 18.88 -5.93
N ALA A 21 24.02 18.02 -5.26
CA ALA A 21 23.70 18.05 -3.84
C ALA A 21 23.27 16.62 -3.40
N PRO A 22 23.32 16.27 -2.10
CA PRO A 22 23.74 17.07 -0.95
C PRO A 22 25.24 17.00 -0.64
N PHE A 23 26.01 16.15 -1.33
CA PHE A 23 27.43 15.91 -1.05
C PHE A 23 28.36 16.91 -1.74
N THR A 24 29.52 17.17 -1.13
CA THR A 24 30.61 17.93 -1.75
C THR A 24 31.55 17.00 -2.52
N ALA A 25 32.38 17.55 -3.42
CA ALA A 25 33.31 16.76 -4.24
C ALA A 25 34.37 16.00 -3.41
N ASP A 26 34.65 16.45 -2.19
CA ASP A 26 35.57 15.85 -1.22
C ASP A 26 34.86 15.01 -0.13
N ALA A 27 33.56 14.74 -0.27
CA ALA A 27 32.81 13.93 0.67
C ALA A 27 33.38 12.51 0.79
N ASN A 28 33.42 11.99 2.03
CA ASN A 28 33.92 10.66 2.32
C ASN A 28 32.74 9.70 2.41
N LEU A 29 32.32 9.17 1.26
CA LEU A 29 31.08 8.38 1.17
C LEU A 29 31.27 6.91 1.51
N GLU A 30 30.34 6.36 2.30
CA GLU A 30 30.16 4.92 2.50
C GLU A 30 28.84 4.47 1.85
N CYS A 31 28.79 3.23 1.38
CA CYS A 31 27.59 2.65 0.78
C CYS A 31 27.28 1.29 1.39
N ARG A 32 26.00 1.09 1.74
CA ARG A 32 25.44 -0.23 2.06
C ARG A 32 24.21 -0.50 1.22
N GLU A 33 24.11 -1.70 0.65
CA GLU A 33 22.84 -2.18 0.10
C GLU A 33 21.97 -2.64 1.27
N ILE A 34 20.78 -2.06 1.39
CA ILE A 34 19.86 -2.24 2.52
C ILE A 34 18.48 -2.75 2.09
N GLY A 35 18.29 -3.08 0.81
CA GLY A 35 16.99 -3.49 0.28
C GLY A 35 16.56 -4.85 0.82
N ASP A 36 15.68 -4.84 1.81
CA ASP A 36 14.89 -5.99 2.29
C ASP A 36 13.64 -6.25 1.43
N GLY A 37 13.34 -5.35 0.49
CA GLY A 37 12.21 -5.40 -0.42
C GLY A 37 12.31 -6.46 -1.53
N ASN A 38 11.17 -6.78 -2.12
CA ASN A 38 11.00 -7.92 -3.03
C ASN A 38 11.48 -7.68 -4.47
N LEU A 39 11.70 -6.43 -4.90
CA LEU A 39 11.79 -6.09 -6.33
C LEU A 39 13.08 -5.35 -6.74
N ASN A 40 13.67 -4.54 -5.88
CA ASN A 40 14.66 -3.53 -6.27
C ASN A 40 15.92 -3.57 -5.39
N LEU A 41 17.03 -3.01 -5.88
CA LEU A 41 18.22 -2.72 -5.07
C LEU A 41 18.05 -1.36 -4.40
N VAL A 42 18.43 -1.25 -3.13
CA VAL A 42 18.37 0.00 -2.38
C VAL A 42 19.72 0.25 -1.73
N PHE A 43 20.44 1.27 -2.20
CA PHE A 43 21.73 1.69 -1.67
C PHE A 43 21.55 2.88 -0.75
N HIS A 44 22.00 2.74 0.49
CA HIS A 44 22.12 3.84 1.44
C HIS A 44 23.53 4.40 1.36
N ILE A 45 23.63 5.68 0.98
CA ILE A 45 24.89 6.40 0.86
C ILE A 45 24.96 7.42 1.99
N THR A 46 26.01 7.35 2.82
CA THR A 46 26.26 8.28 3.92
C THR A 46 27.58 9.01 3.71
N ASP A 47 27.65 10.28 4.07
CA ASP A 47 28.92 10.99 4.19
C ASP A 47 29.49 10.83 5.60
N GLN A 48 30.69 10.27 5.73
CA GLN A 48 31.32 10.05 7.03
C GLN A 48 31.77 11.36 7.71
N ASN A 49 31.76 12.47 6.97
CA ASN A 49 32.15 13.78 7.48
C ASN A 49 30.94 14.65 7.90
N SER A 50 29.70 14.20 7.67
CA SER A 50 28.49 14.98 8.00
C SER A 50 27.27 14.07 8.25
N ASP A 51 26.16 14.63 8.73
CA ASP A 51 24.91 13.86 8.91
C ASP A 51 24.10 13.74 7.62
N LYS A 52 24.73 13.89 6.44
CA LYS A 52 24.06 13.84 5.14
C LYS A 52 24.04 12.42 4.60
N SER A 53 22.89 12.05 4.04
CA SER A 53 22.67 10.78 3.39
C SER A 53 21.66 10.89 2.25
N ILE A 54 21.70 9.90 1.35
CA ILE A 54 20.73 9.73 0.26
C ILE A 54 20.44 8.24 0.06
N ILE A 55 19.32 7.95 -0.60
CA ILE A 55 18.99 6.62 -1.10
C ILE A 55 19.12 6.60 -2.62
N ILE A 56 19.76 5.56 -3.15
CA ILE A 56 19.72 5.23 -4.58
C ILE A 56 18.94 3.92 -4.73
N LYS A 57 17.77 3.98 -5.35
CA LYS A 57 16.94 2.82 -5.66
C LYS A 57 17.10 2.47 -7.14
N GLN A 58 17.42 1.22 -7.44
CA GLN A 58 17.55 0.73 -8.82
C GLN A 58 16.65 -0.48 -9.07
N ALA A 59 15.88 -0.42 -10.16
CA ALA A 59 15.06 -1.54 -10.60
C ALA A 59 15.90 -2.61 -11.31
N LEU A 60 15.62 -3.89 -11.03
CA LEU A 60 16.17 -5.04 -11.75
C LEU A 60 15.20 -5.52 -12.86
N PRO A 61 15.66 -6.16 -13.95
CA PRO A 61 14.77 -6.63 -15.02
C PRO A 61 13.93 -7.88 -14.63
N TYR A 62 13.86 -8.20 -13.33
CA TYR A 62 13.13 -9.30 -12.72
C TYR A 62 12.77 -8.97 -11.27
N ALA A 63 11.88 -9.74 -10.65
CA ALA A 63 11.55 -9.63 -9.23
C ALA A 63 12.68 -10.20 -8.36
N LYS A 64 13.34 -9.38 -7.51
CA LYS A 64 14.47 -9.79 -6.64
C LYS A 64 14.17 -11.04 -5.79
N VAL A 65 12.96 -11.17 -5.25
CA VAL A 65 12.57 -12.29 -4.36
C VAL A 65 12.43 -13.64 -5.08
N VAL A 66 12.10 -13.63 -6.37
CA VAL A 66 11.93 -14.86 -7.17
C VAL A 66 13.13 -15.10 -8.09
N GLY A 67 13.84 -14.05 -8.45
CA GLY A 67 14.96 -14.07 -9.39
C GLY A 67 14.51 -13.99 -10.85
N GLU A 68 15.41 -14.33 -11.76
CA GLU A 68 15.26 -14.17 -13.22
C GLU A 68 14.06 -14.95 -13.82
N SER A 69 13.49 -15.91 -13.09
CA SER A 69 12.30 -16.65 -13.51
C SER A 69 11.02 -15.82 -13.52
N TRP A 70 11.01 -14.63 -12.89
CA TRP A 70 9.92 -13.66 -12.98
C TRP A 70 10.40 -12.33 -13.57
N PRO A 71 10.42 -12.19 -14.91
CA PRO A 71 10.86 -10.96 -15.57
C PRO A 71 9.90 -9.80 -15.27
N LEU A 72 10.47 -8.60 -15.12
CA LEU A 72 9.74 -7.37 -14.85
C LEU A 72 10.32 -6.20 -15.62
N SER A 73 9.46 -5.41 -16.26
CA SER A 73 9.88 -4.21 -16.98
C SER A 73 10.57 -3.20 -16.06
N LEU A 74 11.66 -2.61 -16.56
CA LEU A 74 12.36 -1.49 -15.92
C LEU A 74 11.56 -0.18 -15.99
N VAL A 75 10.52 -0.11 -16.82
CA VAL A 75 9.61 1.05 -16.93
C VAL A 75 9.00 1.41 -15.57
N ARG A 76 8.88 0.46 -14.64
CA ARG A 76 8.39 0.70 -13.28
C ARG A 76 9.23 1.71 -12.50
N ALA A 77 10.54 1.81 -12.74
CA ALA A 77 11.39 2.82 -12.10
C ALA A 77 11.00 4.24 -12.54
N ARG A 78 10.73 4.42 -13.83
CA ARG A 78 10.20 5.68 -14.38
C ARG A 78 8.82 6.01 -13.80
N ILE A 79 7.95 5.01 -13.69
CA ILE A 79 6.61 5.16 -13.10
C ILE A 79 6.70 5.60 -11.64
N GLU A 80 7.46 4.88 -10.82
CA GLU A 80 7.69 5.19 -9.41
C GLU A 80 8.21 6.63 -9.23
N ARG A 81 9.22 7.02 -10.02
CA ARG A 81 9.73 8.39 -10.02
C ARG A 81 8.65 9.42 -10.37
N GLU A 82 7.95 9.22 -11.48
CA GLU A 82 6.96 10.21 -11.96
C GLU A 82 5.80 10.38 -10.97
N ILE A 83 5.34 9.31 -10.31
CA ILE A 83 4.31 9.44 -9.28
C ILE A 83 4.87 10.04 -7.98
N LEU A 84 6.08 9.67 -7.52
CA LEU A 84 6.70 10.31 -6.34
C LEU A 84 6.82 11.83 -6.52
N GLN A 85 7.20 12.28 -7.71
CA GLN A 85 7.28 13.71 -8.02
C GLN A 85 5.89 14.38 -8.02
N GLU A 86 4.85 13.70 -8.52
CA GLU A 86 3.48 14.19 -8.48
C GLU A 86 2.93 14.24 -7.04
N GLU A 87 3.17 13.19 -6.26
CA GLU A 87 2.78 13.09 -4.85
C GLU A 87 3.51 14.14 -4.01
N TYR A 88 4.79 14.40 -4.25
CA TYR A 88 5.54 15.45 -3.56
C TYR A 88 4.98 16.84 -3.88
N ARG A 89 4.61 17.08 -5.15
CA ARG A 89 3.95 18.33 -5.56
C ARG A 89 2.61 18.53 -4.85
N LEU A 90 1.85 17.45 -4.64
CA LEU A 90 0.53 17.49 -4.01
C LEU A 90 0.63 17.55 -2.48
N CYS A 91 1.54 16.78 -1.89
CA CYS A 91 1.67 16.51 -0.46
C CYS A 91 3.13 16.65 -0.02
N PRO A 92 3.73 17.86 -0.11
CA PRO A 92 5.13 18.06 0.23
C PRO A 92 5.40 17.66 1.68
N GLY A 93 6.48 16.91 1.90
CA GLY A 93 6.84 16.37 3.21
C GLY A 93 6.17 15.03 3.58
N MET A 94 5.23 14.52 2.79
CA MET A 94 4.58 13.21 3.02
C MET A 94 5.10 12.08 2.12
N VAL A 95 6.06 12.37 1.24
CA VAL A 95 6.80 11.41 0.41
C VAL A 95 8.28 11.83 0.35
N PRO A 96 9.21 10.92 0.02
CA PRO A 96 10.61 11.29 -0.16
C PRO A 96 10.80 12.25 -1.34
N GLU A 97 11.65 13.26 -1.17
CA GLU A 97 12.04 14.12 -2.29
C GLU A 97 12.92 13.37 -3.28
N VAL A 98 12.64 13.52 -4.59
CA VAL A 98 13.47 12.96 -5.66
C VAL A 98 14.54 13.96 -6.06
N TYR A 99 15.81 13.63 -5.83
CA TYR A 99 16.96 14.49 -6.15
C TYR A 99 17.49 14.28 -7.57
N HIS A 100 17.49 13.05 -8.06
CA HIS A 100 18.04 12.70 -9.38
C HIS A 100 17.44 11.38 -9.89
N TYR A 101 17.62 11.10 -11.19
CA TYR A 101 17.22 9.84 -11.80
C TYR A 101 18.00 9.59 -13.08
N ASP A 102 18.08 8.32 -13.50
CA ASP A 102 18.64 7.91 -14.77
C ASP A 102 17.72 6.81 -15.36
N ASP A 103 17.06 7.14 -16.48
CA ASP A 103 16.12 6.23 -17.15
C ASP A 103 16.83 5.07 -17.85
N ASP A 104 18.09 5.25 -18.28
CA ASP A 104 18.89 4.21 -18.94
C ASP A 104 19.42 3.18 -17.92
N LEU A 105 19.71 3.63 -16.69
CA LEU A 105 20.08 2.76 -15.56
C LEU A 105 18.90 2.31 -14.70
N ALA A 106 17.69 2.82 -14.98
CA ALA A 106 16.46 2.55 -14.23
C ALA A 106 16.60 2.81 -12.71
N LEU A 107 17.20 3.95 -12.36
CA LEU A 107 17.42 4.33 -10.96
C LEU A 107 16.81 5.69 -10.61
N THR A 108 16.52 5.84 -9.32
CA THR A 108 16.08 7.08 -8.70
C THR A 108 16.92 7.36 -7.46
N VAL A 109 17.39 8.59 -7.32
CA VAL A 109 18.05 9.10 -6.12
C VAL A 109 17.07 9.95 -5.34
N MET A 110 16.91 9.69 -4.05
CA MET A 110 15.88 10.31 -3.22
C MET A 110 16.32 10.55 -1.77
N GLU A 111 15.50 11.30 -1.03
CA GLU A 111 15.61 11.56 0.41
C GLU A 111 15.83 10.26 1.19
N ASP A 112 16.79 10.29 2.11
CA ASP A 112 16.96 9.24 3.11
C ASP A 112 15.99 9.43 4.27
N LEU A 113 15.28 8.36 4.61
CA LEU A 113 14.28 8.30 5.68
C LEU A 113 14.72 7.35 6.80
N SER A 114 16.02 7.11 6.96
CA SER A 114 16.59 6.23 8.00
C SER A 114 16.29 6.67 9.44
N ASP A 115 15.79 7.89 9.65
CA ASP A 115 15.27 8.41 10.92
C ASP A 115 13.82 7.97 11.22
N HIS A 116 13.13 7.36 10.24
CA HIS A 116 11.80 6.78 10.38
C HIS A 116 11.86 5.24 10.53
N VAL A 117 10.76 4.65 11.00
CA VAL A 117 10.57 3.19 10.97
C VAL A 117 9.43 2.81 10.02
N ILE A 118 9.52 1.64 9.39
CA ILE A 118 8.40 1.11 8.60
C ILE A 118 7.19 0.90 9.54
N MET A 119 6.04 1.47 9.19
CA MET A 119 4.82 1.48 10.00
C MET A 119 4.42 0.08 10.45
N ARG A 120 4.50 -0.92 9.58
CA ARG A 120 4.23 -2.32 9.93
C ARG A 120 5.04 -2.79 11.13
N LYS A 121 6.36 -2.54 11.12
CA LYS A 121 7.25 -2.91 12.22
C LYS A 121 6.83 -2.20 13.51
N GLY A 122 6.60 -0.90 13.43
CA GLY A 122 6.14 -0.10 14.58
C GLY A 122 4.82 -0.58 15.17
N LEU A 123 3.85 -0.99 14.33
CA LEU A 123 2.57 -1.52 14.78
C LEU A 123 2.72 -2.85 15.54
N ILE A 124 3.56 -3.76 15.03
CA ILE A 124 3.91 -5.04 15.68
C ILE A 124 4.58 -4.79 17.03
N GLU A 125 5.47 -3.79 17.11
CA GLU A 125 6.15 -3.38 18.35
C GLU A 125 5.22 -2.65 19.35
N GLY A 126 3.93 -2.47 19.01
CA GLY A 126 2.94 -1.85 19.89
C GLY A 126 3.01 -0.31 19.93
N VAL A 127 3.79 0.32 19.04
CA VAL A 127 3.91 1.78 18.97
C VAL A 127 2.59 2.40 18.49
N THR A 128 2.28 3.60 18.98
CA THR A 128 1.11 4.39 18.58
C THR A 128 1.56 5.64 17.84
N TYR A 129 0.92 5.93 16.72
CA TYR A 129 1.24 7.06 15.86
C TYR A 129 0.05 8.03 15.82
N PRO A 130 -0.01 9.02 16.72
CA PRO A 130 -1.22 9.82 16.95
C PRO A 130 -1.61 10.68 15.76
N LEU A 131 -0.66 11.08 14.91
CA LEU A 131 -0.92 11.90 13.72
C LEU A 131 -1.18 11.06 12.46
N PHE A 132 -1.05 9.73 12.52
CA PHE A 132 -1.08 8.88 11.32
C PHE A 132 -2.39 9.03 10.54
N ALA A 133 -3.54 8.94 11.22
CA ALA A 133 -4.85 9.05 10.57
C ALA A 133 -5.02 10.36 9.81
N GLN A 134 -4.60 11.47 10.43
CA GLN A 134 -4.62 12.80 9.82
C GLN A 134 -3.70 12.87 8.59
N HIS A 135 -2.46 12.40 8.71
CA HIS A 135 -1.47 12.49 7.63
C HIS A 135 -1.85 11.59 6.44
N ILE A 136 -2.20 10.33 6.68
CA ILE A 136 -2.55 9.40 5.59
C ILE A 136 -3.89 9.76 4.95
N GLY A 137 -4.85 10.26 5.73
CA GLY A 137 -6.11 10.78 5.23
C GLY A 137 -5.92 11.98 4.30
N GLU A 138 -5.07 12.94 4.67
CA GLU A 138 -4.68 14.07 3.81
C GLU A 138 -3.95 13.60 2.54
N PHE A 139 -2.97 12.72 2.68
CA PHE A 139 -2.23 12.16 1.56
C PHE A 139 -3.19 11.55 0.54
N MET A 140 -4.03 10.60 0.95
CA MET A 140 -4.98 9.92 0.07
C MET A 140 -6.03 10.89 -0.51
N ALA A 141 -6.56 11.82 0.29
CA ALA A 141 -7.55 12.77 -0.19
C ALA A 141 -7.00 13.62 -1.33
N ARG A 142 -5.78 14.16 -1.17
CA ARG A 142 -5.15 15.03 -2.17
C ARG A 142 -4.69 14.27 -3.39
N THR A 143 -3.96 13.17 -3.23
CA THR A 143 -3.41 12.41 -4.37
C THR A 143 -4.53 11.85 -5.23
N LEU A 144 -5.57 11.27 -4.63
CA LEU A 144 -6.70 10.71 -5.36
C LEU A 144 -7.56 11.82 -5.99
N PHE A 145 -7.88 12.91 -5.26
CA PHE A 145 -8.72 13.97 -5.80
C PHE A 145 -8.05 14.70 -6.98
N PHE A 146 -6.82 15.20 -6.78
CA PHE A 146 -6.14 16.04 -7.77
C PHE A 146 -5.61 15.28 -8.99
N THR A 147 -5.66 13.95 -8.99
CA THR A 147 -5.33 13.12 -10.16
C THR A 147 -6.55 12.50 -10.84
N SER A 148 -7.76 12.80 -10.34
CA SER A 148 -9.03 12.33 -10.92
C SER A 148 -9.67 13.34 -11.86
N ASP A 149 -10.73 12.91 -12.57
CA ASP A 149 -11.56 13.81 -13.39
C ASP A 149 -12.30 14.90 -12.56
N LEU A 150 -12.27 14.82 -11.21
CA LEU A 150 -12.83 15.82 -10.31
C LEU A 150 -11.88 17.01 -10.11
N GLY A 151 -10.61 16.74 -9.81
CA GLY A 151 -9.59 17.75 -9.50
C GLY A 151 -8.64 18.08 -10.67
N MET A 152 -8.76 17.38 -11.80
CA MET A 152 -7.92 17.55 -12.98
C MET A 152 -8.75 17.75 -14.25
N ASN A 153 -8.20 18.49 -15.22
CA ASN A 153 -8.74 18.54 -16.56
C ASN A 153 -8.78 17.13 -17.21
N GLN A 154 -9.91 16.76 -17.81
CA GLN A 154 -10.14 15.41 -18.32
C GLN A 154 -9.30 15.03 -19.54
N GLN A 155 -8.74 16.00 -20.30
CA GLN A 155 -7.81 15.71 -21.40
C GLN A 155 -6.42 15.40 -20.86
N LEU A 156 -5.92 16.23 -19.94
CA LEU A 156 -4.65 15.99 -19.26
C LEU A 156 -4.66 14.65 -18.51
N LYS A 157 -5.78 14.32 -17.85
CA LYS A 157 -5.96 13.03 -17.19
C LYS A 157 -5.83 11.86 -18.17
N LYS A 158 -6.37 11.97 -19.39
CA LYS A 158 -6.25 10.91 -20.42
C LYS A 158 -4.81 10.75 -20.91
N GLU A 159 -4.07 11.85 -21.06
CA GLU A 159 -2.65 11.80 -21.41
C GLU A 159 -1.82 11.15 -20.30
N LYS A 160 -2.05 11.55 -19.03
CA LYS A 160 -1.42 10.90 -17.87
C LYS A 160 -1.80 9.42 -17.77
N GLN A 161 -3.05 9.06 -18.03
CA GLN A 161 -3.47 7.66 -18.08
C GLN A 161 -2.66 6.86 -19.11
N GLY A 162 -2.33 7.44 -20.27
CA GLY A 162 -1.41 6.82 -21.23
C GLY A 162 0.03 6.69 -20.71
N ARG A 163 0.53 7.67 -19.95
CA ARG A 163 1.89 7.64 -19.35
C ARG A 163 2.02 6.64 -18.20
N PHE A 164 0.94 6.32 -17.51
CA PHE A 164 0.92 5.42 -16.34
C PHE A 164 0.33 4.04 -16.68
N VAL A 165 0.42 3.62 -17.94
CA VAL A 165 0.14 2.22 -18.32
C VAL A 165 1.23 1.32 -17.74
N ASN A 166 0.85 0.43 -16.82
CA ASN A 166 1.78 -0.37 -16.00
C ASN A 166 1.42 -1.87 -16.00
N PRO A 167 1.47 -2.56 -17.16
CA PRO A 167 0.83 -3.87 -17.34
C PRO A 167 1.44 -4.98 -16.48
N ASP A 168 2.75 -5.01 -16.25
CA ASP A 168 3.40 -6.08 -15.50
C ASP A 168 3.00 -6.03 -14.01
N GLN A 169 3.01 -4.84 -13.42
CA GLN A 169 2.64 -4.59 -12.02
C GLN A 169 1.13 -4.77 -11.81
N CYS A 170 0.30 -4.32 -12.76
CA CYS A 170 -1.13 -4.61 -12.76
C CYS A 170 -1.37 -6.12 -12.81
N LYS A 171 -0.67 -6.87 -13.69
CA LYS A 171 -0.81 -8.32 -13.80
C LYS A 171 -0.45 -9.06 -12.51
N ILE A 172 0.61 -8.64 -11.82
CA ILE A 172 0.94 -9.16 -10.48
C ILE A 172 -0.27 -9.00 -9.54
N THR A 173 -0.85 -7.80 -9.51
CA THR A 173 -1.97 -7.49 -8.63
C THR A 173 -3.23 -8.27 -9.00
N GLU A 174 -3.54 -8.36 -10.30
CA GLU A 174 -4.65 -9.15 -10.84
C GLU A 174 -4.58 -10.60 -10.40
N ASP A 175 -3.40 -11.21 -10.50
CA ASP A 175 -3.20 -12.60 -10.13
C ASP A 175 -3.23 -12.79 -8.61
N LEU A 176 -2.38 -12.05 -7.90
CA LEU A 176 -2.12 -12.31 -6.49
C LEU A 176 -3.26 -11.85 -5.58
N ILE A 177 -4.11 -10.92 -6.00
CA ILE A 177 -5.21 -10.42 -5.16
C ILE A 177 -6.57 -10.96 -5.61
N PHE A 178 -6.78 -11.16 -6.91
CA PHE A 178 -8.12 -11.37 -7.47
C PHE A 178 -8.31 -12.70 -8.20
N ASP A 179 -7.28 -13.54 -8.32
CA ASP A 179 -7.36 -14.86 -8.96
C ASP A 179 -6.82 -15.97 -8.05
N GLU A 180 -5.50 -15.98 -7.81
CA GLU A 180 -4.80 -17.10 -7.18
C GLU A 180 -5.36 -17.51 -5.80
N PRO A 181 -5.69 -16.60 -4.87
CA PRO A 181 -6.27 -16.96 -3.56
C PRO A 181 -7.59 -17.75 -3.63
N TYR A 182 -8.29 -17.74 -4.77
CA TYR A 182 -9.64 -18.31 -4.93
C TYR A 182 -9.65 -19.56 -5.81
N ARG A 183 -8.48 -20.11 -6.16
CA ARG A 183 -8.32 -21.38 -6.88
C ARG A 183 -7.09 -22.14 -6.38
N ILE A 184 -6.88 -23.34 -6.92
CA ILE A 184 -5.60 -24.03 -6.73
C ILE A 184 -4.56 -23.30 -7.60
N ALA A 185 -3.53 -22.76 -6.95
CA ALA A 185 -2.45 -22.01 -7.58
C ALA A 185 -1.12 -22.39 -6.92
N GLU A 186 -0.07 -22.53 -7.73
CA GLU A 186 1.27 -22.93 -7.25
C GLU A 186 1.88 -21.92 -6.28
N LYS A 187 1.57 -20.63 -6.45
CA LYS A 187 2.13 -19.55 -5.62
C LYS A 187 1.38 -19.36 -4.29
N ASN A 188 0.22 -19.99 -4.10
CA ASN A 188 -0.45 -19.95 -2.81
C ASN A 188 0.40 -20.70 -1.79
N ASN A 189 0.58 -20.08 -0.62
CA ASN A 189 1.41 -20.59 0.45
C ASN A 189 0.66 -20.38 1.77
N TYR A 190 0.45 -21.44 2.54
CA TYR A 190 -0.22 -21.37 3.84
C TYR A 190 -0.04 -22.70 4.58
N GLU A 191 -0.16 -22.68 5.91
CA GLU A 191 -0.04 -23.89 6.71
C GLU A 191 -1.22 -24.86 6.53
N PRO A 192 -0.99 -26.19 6.60
CA PRO A 192 -2.06 -27.18 6.51
C PRO A 192 -3.18 -27.01 7.54
N SER A 193 -2.91 -26.33 8.66
CA SER A 193 -3.88 -26.08 9.72
C SER A 193 -5.05 -25.20 9.28
N ILE A 194 -4.90 -24.39 8.22
CA ILE A 194 -5.97 -23.54 7.66
C ILE A 194 -6.44 -23.98 6.27
N GLU A 195 -6.18 -25.23 5.89
CA GLU A 195 -6.62 -25.78 4.59
C GLU A 195 -8.14 -25.75 4.41
N ASP A 196 -8.91 -25.91 5.49
CA ASP A 196 -10.37 -25.79 5.47
C ASP A 196 -10.84 -24.37 5.09
N GLU A 197 -10.12 -23.35 5.58
CA GLU A 197 -10.36 -21.95 5.21
C GLU A 197 -9.98 -21.68 3.75
N ALA A 198 -8.84 -22.20 3.31
CA ALA A 198 -8.42 -22.08 1.91
C ALA A 198 -9.40 -22.78 0.96
N GLU A 199 -9.93 -23.95 1.32
CA GLU A 199 -10.96 -24.63 0.55
C GLU A 199 -12.28 -23.84 0.51
N ALA A 200 -12.66 -23.19 1.61
CA ALA A 200 -13.83 -22.30 1.62
C ALA A 200 -13.66 -21.11 0.66
N LEU A 201 -12.44 -20.55 0.53
CA LEU A 201 -12.16 -19.50 -0.46
C LEU A 201 -12.31 -19.99 -1.91
N ARG A 202 -12.01 -21.26 -2.17
CA ARG A 202 -12.11 -21.88 -3.51
C ARG A 202 -13.52 -22.33 -3.89
N THR A 203 -14.42 -22.45 -2.92
CA THR A 203 -15.74 -23.07 -3.14
C THR A 203 -16.92 -22.15 -2.81
N ASP A 204 -16.71 -21.02 -2.11
CA ASP A 204 -17.75 -20.02 -1.82
C ASP A 204 -18.11 -19.19 -3.07
N GLY A 205 -19.12 -19.64 -3.81
CA GLY A 205 -19.59 -18.95 -5.02
C GLY A 205 -20.12 -17.53 -4.77
N ALA A 206 -20.60 -17.21 -3.57
CA ALA A 206 -21.01 -15.85 -3.23
C ALA A 206 -19.80 -14.94 -3.02
N LEU A 207 -18.73 -15.46 -2.43
CA LEU A 207 -17.45 -14.77 -2.34
C LEU A 207 -16.87 -14.51 -3.75
N HIS A 208 -16.84 -15.53 -4.61
CA HIS A 208 -16.31 -15.41 -5.98
C HIS A 208 -17.04 -14.34 -6.80
N LEU A 209 -18.36 -14.22 -6.65
CA LEU A 209 -19.12 -13.15 -7.30
C LEU A 209 -18.59 -11.77 -6.92
N GLU A 210 -18.42 -11.50 -5.62
CA GLU A 210 -17.94 -10.19 -5.16
C GLU A 210 -16.47 -9.95 -5.54
N VAL A 211 -15.63 -10.98 -5.51
CA VAL A 211 -14.23 -10.89 -6.00
C VAL A 211 -14.21 -10.55 -7.49
N ALA A 212 -15.05 -11.18 -8.31
CA ALA A 212 -15.13 -10.89 -9.74
C ALA A 212 -15.57 -9.44 -10.01
N LEU A 213 -16.50 -8.90 -9.21
CA LEU A 213 -16.93 -7.50 -9.30
C LEU A 213 -15.80 -6.53 -8.91
N LEU A 214 -15.03 -6.84 -7.86
CA LEU A 214 -13.87 -6.05 -7.46
C LEU A 214 -12.75 -6.10 -8.52
N ARG A 215 -12.52 -7.29 -9.10
CA ARG A 215 -11.56 -7.51 -10.18
C ARG A 215 -11.92 -6.69 -11.41
N GLU A 216 -13.20 -6.68 -11.80
CA GLU A 216 -13.67 -5.87 -12.92
C GLU A 216 -13.35 -4.38 -12.70
N LYS A 217 -13.64 -3.85 -11.50
CA LYS A 217 -13.28 -2.46 -11.16
C LYS A 217 -11.79 -2.19 -11.27
N PHE A 218 -10.95 -3.08 -10.74
CA PHE A 218 -9.49 -2.95 -10.84
C PHE A 218 -9.03 -2.89 -12.31
N LEU A 219 -9.62 -3.73 -13.18
CA LEU A 219 -9.26 -3.84 -14.59
C LEU A 219 -9.75 -2.67 -15.45
N THR A 220 -10.87 -2.03 -15.10
CA THR A 220 -11.57 -1.11 -16.03
C THR A 220 -11.76 0.31 -15.51
N HIS A 221 -11.76 0.53 -14.19
CA HIS A 221 -12.12 1.83 -13.61
C HIS A 221 -10.88 2.68 -13.32
N GLY A 222 -10.39 3.43 -14.31
CA GLY A 222 -9.31 4.41 -14.11
C GLY A 222 -9.81 5.72 -13.48
N GLN A 223 -10.10 5.73 -12.17
CA GLN A 223 -10.65 6.89 -11.45
C GLN A 223 -9.61 7.94 -11.10
N ALA A 224 -8.46 7.53 -10.58
CA ALA A 224 -7.36 8.39 -10.14
C ALA A 224 -6.02 7.70 -10.37
N LEU A 225 -4.93 8.46 -10.31
CA LEU A 225 -3.59 7.88 -10.26
C LEU A 225 -3.35 7.33 -8.85
N LEU A 226 -3.28 6.01 -8.75
CA LEU A 226 -3.08 5.31 -7.49
C LEU A 226 -1.60 5.17 -7.17
N HIS A 227 -1.27 5.03 -5.89
CA HIS A 227 -0.02 4.43 -5.45
C HIS A 227 0.04 2.94 -5.87
N GLY A 228 -1.07 2.21 -5.74
CA GLY A 228 -1.20 0.83 -6.21
C GLY A 228 -0.64 -0.25 -5.28
N ASP A 229 0.03 0.10 -4.18
CA ASP A 229 0.42 -0.86 -3.12
C ASP A 229 0.59 -0.18 -1.74
N LEU A 230 -0.36 0.69 -1.39
CA LEU A 230 -0.32 1.53 -0.18
C LEU A 230 -0.62 0.76 1.12
N HIS A 231 0.22 -0.21 1.46
CA HIS A 231 0.13 -0.97 2.71
C HIS A 231 1.07 -0.42 3.79
N THR A 232 0.94 -0.85 5.05
CA THR A 232 1.79 -0.38 6.17
C THR A 232 3.29 -0.72 6.03
N GLY A 233 3.66 -1.56 5.06
CA GLY A 233 5.05 -1.77 4.66
C GLY A 233 5.61 -0.70 3.70
N SER A 234 4.76 0.15 3.15
CA SER A 234 5.09 1.20 2.17
C SER A 234 4.95 2.60 2.80
N ILE A 235 5.04 2.65 4.13
CA ILE A 235 4.86 3.86 4.91
C ILE A 235 5.93 3.88 6.00
N PHE A 236 6.76 4.91 5.98
CA PHE A 236 7.66 5.28 7.06
C PHE A 236 6.95 6.22 8.05
N VAL A 237 7.21 6.04 9.34
CA VAL A 237 6.59 6.84 10.41
C VAL A 237 7.55 7.19 11.52
N THR A 238 7.30 8.34 12.13
CA THR A 238 7.63 8.70 13.51
C THR A 238 6.34 9.13 14.21
N PRO A 239 6.31 9.42 15.53
CA PRO A 239 5.10 9.96 16.15
C PRO A 239 4.61 11.27 15.51
N GLU A 240 5.52 12.05 14.91
CA GLU A 240 5.26 13.36 14.32
C GLU A 240 5.25 13.39 12.78
N SER A 241 5.65 12.32 12.08
CA SER A 241 5.83 12.31 10.62
C SER A 241 5.30 11.02 9.97
N THR A 242 4.77 11.14 8.75
CA THR A 242 4.33 10.02 7.91
C THR A 242 4.82 10.24 6.49
N LYS A 243 5.60 9.28 5.97
CA LYS A 243 6.21 9.32 4.64
C LYS A 243 5.79 8.08 3.85
N VAL A 244 5.06 8.26 2.77
CA VAL A 244 4.67 7.20 1.84
C VAL A 244 5.81 6.95 0.85
N ILE A 245 6.08 5.70 0.54
CA ILE A 245 7.20 5.27 -0.32
C ILE A 245 6.76 4.15 -1.28
N ASP A 246 7.60 3.85 -2.27
CA ASP A 246 7.44 2.67 -3.13
C ASP A 246 6.15 2.60 -4.00
N PRO A 247 5.73 3.69 -4.67
CA PRO A 247 4.57 3.67 -5.56
C PRO A 247 4.87 3.06 -6.95
N GLU A 248 5.66 1.98 -7.03
CA GLU A 248 6.04 1.36 -8.31
C GLU A 248 4.88 0.64 -9.02
N PHE A 249 3.81 0.32 -8.28
CA PHE A 249 2.56 -0.25 -8.78
C PHE A 249 1.57 0.80 -9.32
N ALA A 250 1.99 2.06 -9.38
CA ALA A 250 1.13 3.15 -9.80
C ALA A 250 0.54 2.94 -11.19
N TYR A 251 -0.76 3.16 -11.28
CA TYR A 251 -1.54 3.19 -12.51
C TYR A 251 -2.84 3.97 -12.28
N TYR A 252 -3.56 4.28 -13.35
CA TYR A 252 -4.91 4.83 -13.21
C TYR A 252 -5.92 3.73 -12.89
N GLY A 253 -6.38 3.69 -11.64
CA GLY A 253 -7.25 2.65 -11.11
C GLY A 253 -8.36 3.17 -10.18
N PRO A 254 -9.09 2.27 -9.51
CA PRO A 254 -10.18 2.64 -8.61
C PRO A 254 -9.61 3.16 -7.28
N MET A 255 -10.01 4.37 -6.87
CA MET A 255 -9.50 5.06 -5.67
C MET A 255 -9.59 4.22 -4.40
N GLY A 256 -10.66 3.43 -4.27
CA GLY A 256 -10.86 2.56 -3.10
C GLY A 256 -9.78 1.49 -2.95
N PHE A 257 -8.98 1.22 -3.97
CA PHE A 257 -7.91 0.23 -3.87
C PHE A 257 -6.79 0.67 -2.92
N ASP A 258 -6.41 1.96 -2.93
CA ASP A 258 -5.40 2.51 -2.01
C ASP A 258 -5.97 2.69 -0.60
N VAL A 259 -7.17 3.28 -0.49
CA VAL A 259 -7.85 3.43 0.81
C VAL A 259 -8.05 2.07 1.47
N GLY A 260 -8.53 1.08 0.70
CA GLY A 260 -8.68 -0.29 1.16
C GLY A 260 -7.36 -0.95 1.56
N ALA A 261 -6.23 -0.60 0.94
CA ALA A 261 -4.92 -1.11 1.32
C ALA A 261 -4.50 -0.67 2.72
N VAL A 262 -4.70 0.61 3.05
CA VAL A 262 -4.41 1.13 4.39
C VAL A 262 -5.31 0.45 5.42
N LEU A 263 -6.63 0.45 5.19
CA LEU A 263 -7.60 -0.14 6.12
C LEU A 263 -7.35 -1.65 6.34
N ALA A 264 -7.09 -2.40 5.26
CA ALA A 264 -6.78 -3.83 5.35
C ALA A 264 -5.56 -4.12 6.24
N ASN A 265 -4.51 -3.31 6.13
CA ASN A 265 -3.28 -3.58 6.85
C ASN A 265 -3.36 -3.19 8.33
N LEU A 266 -4.17 -2.18 8.68
CA LEU A 266 -4.54 -1.93 10.07
C LEU A 266 -5.38 -3.08 10.64
N LEU A 267 -6.32 -3.61 9.85
CA LEU A 267 -7.15 -4.75 10.27
C LEU A 267 -6.38 -6.08 10.34
N LEU A 268 -5.33 -6.26 9.53
CA LEU A 268 -4.41 -7.40 9.65
C LEU A 268 -3.61 -7.31 10.95
N ASN A 269 -3.11 -6.12 11.31
CA ASN A 269 -2.46 -5.92 12.59
C ASN A 269 -3.43 -6.18 13.75
N TYR A 270 -4.68 -5.71 13.65
CA TYR A 270 -5.74 -5.98 14.62
C TYR A 270 -6.01 -7.47 14.81
N ALA A 271 -6.13 -8.23 13.72
CA ALA A 271 -6.33 -9.68 13.77
C ALA A 271 -5.16 -10.42 14.44
N SER A 272 -3.95 -9.86 14.39
CA SER A 272 -2.73 -10.45 14.97
C SER A 272 -2.55 -10.18 16.46
N LEU A 273 -3.19 -9.15 17.03
CA LEU A 273 -2.92 -8.68 18.40
C LEU A 273 -2.92 -9.77 19.49
N PRO A 274 -3.83 -10.76 19.50
CA PRO A 274 -3.83 -11.82 20.51
C PRO A 274 -2.54 -12.66 20.52
N GLY A 275 -1.87 -12.81 19.37
CA GLY A 275 -0.58 -13.50 19.27
C GLY A 275 0.59 -12.68 19.82
N TRP A 276 0.39 -11.38 20.06
CA TRP A 276 1.42 -10.45 20.55
C TRP A 276 1.18 -10.00 22.00
N ILE A 277 -0.08 -9.94 22.45
CA ILE A 277 -0.47 -9.36 23.73
C ILE A 277 -1.27 -10.37 24.54
N GLN A 278 -0.66 -10.86 25.63
CA GLN A 278 -1.26 -11.86 26.51
C GLN A 278 -2.09 -11.25 27.66
N ASP A 279 -1.79 -10.01 28.05
CA ASP A 279 -2.57 -9.31 29.07
C ASP A 279 -3.92 -8.84 28.49
N GLU A 280 -5.03 -9.32 29.07
CA GLU A 280 -6.37 -9.05 28.54
C GLU A 280 -6.75 -7.57 28.52
N ASN A 281 -6.29 -6.78 29.48
CA ASN A 281 -6.63 -5.35 29.53
C ASN A 281 -5.83 -4.59 28.47
N ALA A 282 -4.53 -4.85 28.38
CA ALA A 282 -3.67 -4.27 27.35
C ALA A 282 -4.13 -4.67 25.94
N LEU A 283 -4.60 -5.91 25.76
CA LEU A 283 -5.18 -6.37 24.50
C LEU A 283 -6.43 -5.54 24.15
N ARG A 284 -7.39 -5.42 25.06
CA ARG A 284 -8.63 -4.65 24.84
C ARG A 284 -8.35 -3.17 24.54
N ASP A 285 -7.40 -2.57 25.25
CA ASP A 285 -6.99 -1.18 25.04
C ASP A 285 -6.37 -1.02 23.64
N ARG A 286 -5.47 -1.94 23.24
CA ARG A 286 -4.84 -1.91 21.92
C ARG A 286 -5.82 -2.17 20.78
N GLU A 287 -6.74 -3.12 20.97
CA GLU A 287 -7.84 -3.39 20.03
C GLU A 287 -8.70 -2.14 19.81
N THR A 288 -9.08 -1.45 20.88
CA THR A 288 -9.86 -0.21 20.82
C THR A 288 -9.11 0.88 20.06
N LEU A 289 -7.84 1.13 20.41
CA LEU A 289 -7.01 2.14 19.75
C LEU A 289 -6.86 1.89 18.25
N LEU A 290 -6.70 0.64 17.84
CA LEU A 290 -6.48 0.30 16.44
C LEU A 290 -7.78 0.39 15.62
N LEU A 291 -8.93 -0.02 16.19
CA LEU A 291 -10.23 0.17 15.55
C LEU A 291 -10.63 1.65 15.46
N ASP A 292 -10.28 2.46 16.46
CA ASP A 292 -10.43 3.92 16.41
C ASP A 292 -9.53 4.51 15.32
N MET A 293 -8.29 4.05 15.18
CA MET A 293 -7.41 4.47 14.08
C MET A 293 -7.98 4.12 12.69
N VAL A 294 -8.59 2.93 12.52
CA VAL A 294 -9.30 2.56 11.29
C VAL A 294 -10.47 3.52 11.01
N ARG A 295 -11.23 3.88 12.06
CA ARG A 295 -12.32 4.86 11.98
C ARG A 295 -11.81 6.22 11.51
N ASP A 296 -10.75 6.70 12.15
CA ASP A 296 -10.22 8.04 11.96
C ASP A 296 -9.56 8.19 10.59
N VAL A 297 -8.87 7.16 10.08
CA VAL A 297 -8.32 7.14 8.71
C VAL A 297 -9.41 7.38 7.67
N TRP A 298 -10.54 6.67 7.76
CA TRP A 298 -11.66 6.87 6.83
C TRP A 298 -12.27 8.26 6.99
N ASN A 299 -12.52 8.70 8.23
CA ASN A 299 -13.16 9.99 8.49
C ASN A 299 -12.29 11.17 8.04
N GLU A 300 -10.98 11.13 8.28
CA GLU A 300 -10.03 12.13 7.81
C GLU A 300 -10.00 12.17 6.28
N PHE A 301 -9.91 10.99 5.63
CA PHE A 301 -9.98 10.89 4.18
C PHE A 301 -11.28 11.48 3.62
N GLU A 302 -12.44 11.03 4.07
CA GLU A 302 -13.75 11.47 3.57
C GLU A 302 -13.93 12.97 3.76
N THR A 303 -13.64 13.48 4.96
CA THR A 303 -13.79 14.90 5.29
C THR A 303 -12.94 15.77 4.37
N ARG A 304 -11.68 15.40 4.18
CA ARG A 304 -10.74 16.16 3.34
C ARG A 304 -11.06 16.04 1.86
N PHE A 305 -11.42 14.85 1.39
CA PHE A 305 -11.80 14.62 0.00
C PHE A 305 -13.05 15.44 -0.37
N ARG A 306 -14.06 15.48 0.51
CA ARG A 306 -15.23 16.35 0.34
C ARG A 306 -14.87 17.83 0.39
N ALA A 307 -13.99 18.24 1.30
CA ALA A 307 -13.53 19.62 1.36
C ALA A 307 -12.86 20.07 0.04
N LEU A 308 -11.98 19.23 -0.52
CA LEU A 308 -11.36 19.47 -1.83
C LEU A 308 -12.39 19.51 -2.96
N TRP A 309 -13.43 18.68 -2.89
CA TRP A 309 -14.54 18.72 -3.85
C TRP A 309 -15.29 20.06 -3.79
N GLU A 310 -15.50 20.63 -2.60
CA GLU A 310 -16.17 21.93 -2.49
C GLU A 310 -15.29 23.08 -2.99
N SER A 311 -13.98 23.04 -2.74
CA SER A 311 -13.06 24.14 -3.07
C SER A 311 -12.47 24.09 -4.47
N ASP A 312 -12.10 22.90 -4.96
CA ASP A 312 -11.18 22.72 -6.09
C ASP A 312 -11.76 21.89 -7.25
N LEU A 313 -13.06 21.60 -7.22
CA LEU A 313 -13.71 20.82 -8.28
C LEU A 313 -13.64 21.52 -9.65
N VAL A 314 -13.10 20.79 -10.62
CA VAL A 314 -12.94 21.20 -12.02
C VAL A 314 -14.17 20.85 -12.85
N ASP A 315 -14.77 19.67 -12.65
CA ASP A 315 -15.95 19.24 -13.42
C ASP A 315 -17.24 19.95 -12.96
N PRO A 316 -17.84 20.84 -13.77
CA PRO A 316 -19.05 21.55 -13.38
C PRO A 316 -20.25 20.63 -13.18
N MET A 317 -20.32 19.49 -13.88
CA MET A 317 -21.43 18.54 -13.77
C MET A 317 -21.41 17.82 -12.42
N ALA A 318 -20.22 17.63 -11.85
CA ALA A 318 -20.04 17.02 -10.54
C ALA A 318 -20.53 17.89 -9.36
N LYS A 319 -21.03 19.11 -9.63
CA LYS A 319 -21.75 19.97 -8.66
C LYS A 319 -23.24 19.61 -8.54
N ALA A 320 -23.73 18.66 -9.32
CA ALA A 320 -25.12 18.24 -9.26
C ALA A 320 -25.50 17.81 -7.82
N PRO A 321 -26.59 18.33 -7.24
CA PRO A 321 -27.00 17.99 -5.88
C PRO A 321 -27.12 16.46 -5.69
N GLY A 322 -26.51 15.96 -4.62
CA GLY A 322 -26.50 14.54 -4.26
C GLY A 322 -25.45 13.68 -4.98
N TYR A 323 -24.75 14.20 -6.01
CA TYR A 323 -23.73 13.42 -6.71
C TYR A 323 -22.51 13.12 -5.84
N GLN A 324 -22.03 14.10 -5.06
CA GLN A 324 -20.91 13.91 -4.13
C GLN A 324 -21.20 12.78 -3.12
N ASP A 325 -22.39 12.75 -2.52
CA ASP A 325 -22.77 11.71 -1.57
C ASP A 325 -22.80 10.32 -2.20
N LEU A 326 -23.39 10.19 -3.39
CA LEU A 326 -23.41 8.92 -4.11
C LEU A 326 -22.00 8.46 -4.51
N TYR A 327 -21.14 9.39 -4.93
CA TYR A 327 -19.76 9.10 -5.30
C TYR A 327 -18.95 8.60 -4.09
N VAL A 328 -18.96 9.36 -3.00
CA VAL A 328 -18.22 8.99 -1.78
C VAL A 328 -18.77 7.71 -1.17
N GLN A 329 -20.08 7.49 -1.23
CA GLN A 329 -20.69 6.23 -0.77
C GLN A 329 -20.22 5.03 -1.60
N GLN A 330 -20.10 5.17 -2.92
CA GLN A 330 -19.56 4.12 -3.78
C GLN A 330 -18.08 3.87 -3.50
N LEU A 331 -17.31 4.95 -3.35
CA LEU A 331 -15.89 4.90 -3.01
C LEU A 331 -15.64 4.19 -1.68
N PHE A 332 -16.46 4.47 -0.66
CA PHE A 332 -16.43 3.79 0.62
C PHE A 332 -16.59 2.28 0.44
N ARG A 333 -17.65 1.86 -0.25
CA ARG A 333 -17.95 0.43 -0.48
C ARG A 333 -16.82 -0.27 -1.24
N ASP A 334 -16.25 0.38 -2.24
CA ASP A 334 -15.10 -0.14 -2.99
C ASP A 334 -13.89 -0.31 -2.08
N SER A 335 -13.62 0.67 -1.21
CA SER A 335 -12.53 0.63 -0.24
C SER A 335 -12.67 -0.58 0.70
N ILE A 336 -13.87 -0.86 1.19
CA ILE A 336 -14.11 -2.02 2.06
C ILE A 336 -13.97 -3.36 1.31
N GLY A 337 -14.46 -3.44 0.07
CA GLY A 337 -14.31 -4.64 -0.74
C GLY A 337 -12.83 -4.95 -1.04
N PHE A 338 -12.07 -3.94 -1.48
CA PHE A 338 -10.62 -4.09 -1.70
C PHE A 338 -9.86 -4.36 -0.41
N ALA A 339 -10.29 -3.79 0.72
CA ALA A 339 -9.69 -4.11 2.00
C ALA A 339 -9.82 -5.61 2.30
N GLY A 340 -11.01 -6.18 2.15
CA GLY A 340 -11.23 -7.61 2.35
C GLY A 340 -10.39 -8.49 1.42
N ALA A 341 -10.31 -8.15 0.13
CA ALA A 341 -9.48 -8.88 -0.84
C ALA A 341 -7.98 -8.84 -0.48
N LYS A 342 -7.49 -7.68 -0.04
CA LYS A 342 -6.11 -7.51 0.43
C LYS A 342 -5.84 -8.25 1.74
N MET A 343 -6.82 -8.39 2.63
CA MET A 343 -6.66 -9.25 3.82
C MET A 343 -6.55 -10.72 3.42
N VAL A 344 -7.46 -11.23 2.60
CA VAL A 344 -7.46 -12.64 2.16
C VAL A 344 -6.14 -13.04 1.51
N ARG A 345 -5.68 -12.24 0.53
CA ARG A 345 -4.46 -12.57 -0.21
C ARG A 345 -3.20 -12.60 0.64
N ARG A 346 -3.17 -11.90 1.78
CA ARG A 346 -2.02 -11.86 2.69
C ARG A 346 -1.92 -13.08 3.59
N ILE A 347 -2.94 -13.93 3.62
CA ILE A 347 -2.95 -15.15 4.45
C ILE A 347 -2.69 -16.41 3.62
N VAL A 348 -3.27 -16.51 2.43
CA VAL A 348 -3.18 -17.72 1.60
C VAL A 348 -2.39 -17.56 0.31
N GLY A 349 -2.07 -16.32 -0.07
CA GLY A 349 -1.36 -16.01 -1.31
C GLY A 349 0.17 -15.99 -1.13
N LEU A 350 0.89 -15.65 -2.19
CA LEU A 350 2.36 -15.69 -2.20
C LEU A 350 3.03 -14.78 -1.16
N ALA A 351 2.54 -13.55 -1.02
CA ALA A 351 3.21 -12.50 -0.28
C ALA A 351 2.43 -12.19 1.01
N HIS A 352 2.94 -12.70 2.13
CA HIS A 352 2.31 -12.61 3.45
C HIS A 352 2.58 -11.26 4.15
N VAL A 353 2.22 -11.15 5.43
CA VAL A 353 2.55 -10.01 6.30
C VAL A 353 3.23 -10.46 7.58
N ALA A 354 4.25 -9.70 7.99
CA ALA A 354 5.01 -9.97 9.20
C ALA A 354 4.14 -9.94 10.48
N ASP A 355 3.05 -9.18 10.49
CA ASP A 355 2.11 -9.09 11.61
C ASP A 355 1.64 -10.46 12.10
N ILE A 356 1.48 -11.41 11.18
CA ILE A 356 0.97 -12.75 11.47
C ILE A 356 2.08 -13.79 11.35
N ASP A 357 2.87 -13.76 10.27
CA ASP A 357 3.90 -14.78 10.01
C ASP A 357 4.98 -14.86 11.09
N THR A 358 5.26 -13.73 11.77
CA THR A 358 6.31 -13.67 12.79
C THR A 358 5.81 -14.01 14.21
N ILE A 359 4.52 -14.30 14.38
CA ILE A 359 3.97 -14.85 15.62
C ILE A 359 4.63 -16.22 15.89
N GLN A 360 5.28 -16.33 17.04
CA GLN A 360 6.09 -17.51 17.41
C GLN A 360 5.23 -18.72 17.77
N ASP A 361 4.13 -18.51 18.51
CA ASP A 361 3.21 -19.58 18.88
C ASP A 361 2.35 -19.98 17.67
N ALA A 362 2.43 -21.25 17.27
CA ALA A 362 1.75 -21.75 16.08
C ALA A 362 0.22 -21.73 16.22
N THR A 363 -0.30 -21.95 17.43
CA THR A 363 -1.75 -21.90 17.70
C THR A 363 -2.26 -20.48 17.64
N GLU A 364 -1.55 -19.52 18.23
CA GLU A 364 -1.92 -18.10 18.11
C GLU A 364 -1.77 -17.58 16.69
N ARG A 365 -0.77 -18.05 15.94
CA ARG A 365 -0.62 -17.72 14.51
C ARG A 365 -1.81 -18.25 13.70
N GLU A 366 -2.21 -19.50 13.91
CA GLU A 366 -3.41 -20.06 13.27
C GLU A 366 -4.67 -19.25 13.61
N HIS A 367 -4.85 -18.90 14.88
CA HIS A 367 -5.97 -18.05 15.31
C HIS A 367 -5.98 -16.69 14.60
N ALA A 368 -4.81 -16.04 14.49
CA ALA A 368 -4.68 -14.77 13.78
C ALA A 368 -5.00 -14.91 12.28
N GLN A 369 -4.54 -15.98 11.63
CA GLN A 369 -4.86 -16.28 10.23
C GLN A 369 -6.37 -16.48 10.02
N ARG A 370 -7.02 -17.29 10.87
CA ARG A 370 -8.47 -17.53 10.82
C ARG A 370 -9.26 -16.24 11.07
N LYS A 371 -8.83 -15.40 12.02
CA LYS A 371 -9.41 -14.07 12.25
C LYS A 371 -9.31 -13.17 11.02
N ALA A 372 -8.13 -13.06 10.43
CA ALA A 372 -7.90 -12.26 9.24
C ALA A 372 -8.77 -12.72 8.05
N LEU A 373 -8.88 -14.04 7.82
CA LEU A 373 -9.72 -14.62 6.78
C LEU A 373 -11.21 -14.40 7.04
N ALA A 374 -11.67 -14.54 8.29
CA ALA A 374 -13.06 -14.29 8.67
C ALA A 374 -13.45 -12.83 8.39
N ILE A 375 -12.60 -11.87 8.79
CA ILE A 375 -12.81 -10.45 8.49
C ILE A 375 -12.80 -10.22 6.98
N GLY A 376 -11.75 -10.67 6.28
CA GLY A 376 -11.58 -10.45 4.85
C GLY A 376 -12.76 -10.95 4.02
N LYS A 377 -13.20 -12.20 4.24
CA LYS A 377 -14.39 -12.78 3.58
C LYS A 377 -15.65 -11.98 3.88
N THR A 378 -15.80 -11.49 5.11
CA THR A 378 -17.00 -10.76 5.54
C THR A 378 -17.06 -9.37 4.90
N LEU A 379 -15.93 -8.67 4.83
CA LEU A 379 -15.83 -7.38 4.13
C LEU A 379 -16.13 -7.54 2.63
N ILE A 380 -15.52 -8.53 1.97
CA ILE A 380 -15.80 -8.82 0.54
C ILE A 380 -17.31 -9.07 0.34
N LYS A 381 -17.93 -9.93 1.14
CA LYS A 381 -19.33 -10.33 0.93
C LYS A 381 -20.36 -9.24 1.24
N ASN A 382 -20.02 -8.28 2.11
CA ASN A 382 -20.99 -7.28 2.58
C ASN A 382 -20.69 -5.86 2.11
N ASN A 383 -19.55 -5.60 1.45
CA ASN A 383 -19.09 -4.26 1.08
C ASN A 383 -20.20 -3.38 0.47
N ARG A 384 -21.00 -3.92 -0.46
CA ARG A 384 -22.03 -3.15 -1.20
C ARG A 384 -23.22 -2.70 -0.36
N ARG A 385 -23.38 -3.24 0.85
CA ARG A 385 -24.49 -2.95 1.79
C ARG A 385 -24.11 -2.00 2.91
N LEU A 386 -22.81 -1.77 3.10
CA LEU A 386 -22.28 -0.94 4.17
C LEU A 386 -22.38 0.54 3.77
N ASN A 387 -22.70 1.37 4.76
CA ASN A 387 -22.95 2.81 4.58
C ASN A 387 -22.06 3.65 5.47
N THR A 388 -21.60 3.13 6.61
CA THR A 388 -20.74 3.87 7.53
C THR A 388 -19.56 3.04 8.02
N ILE A 389 -18.48 3.71 8.40
CA ILE A 389 -17.32 3.05 9.03
C ILE A 389 -17.70 2.38 10.35
N GLY A 390 -18.70 2.88 11.08
CA GLY A 390 -19.24 2.22 12.28
C GLY A 390 -19.80 0.83 11.97
N GLU A 391 -20.62 0.70 10.92
CA GLU A 391 -21.15 -0.60 10.47
C GLU A 391 -20.03 -1.57 10.08
N VAL A 392 -18.93 -1.07 9.50
CA VAL A 392 -17.74 -1.90 9.19
C VAL A 392 -17.10 -2.44 10.47
N LEU A 393 -16.90 -1.59 11.48
CA LEU A 393 -16.29 -2.01 12.75
C LEU A 393 -17.16 -3.02 13.50
N ASP A 394 -18.49 -2.80 13.54
CA ASP A 394 -19.43 -3.75 14.12
C ASP A 394 -19.37 -5.11 13.40
N LEU A 395 -19.24 -5.07 12.08
CA LEU A 395 -19.12 -6.26 11.24
C LEU A 395 -17.80 -7.01 11.48
N VAL A 396 -16.70 -6.28 11.65
CA VAL A 396 -15.37 -6.83 12.01
C VAL A 396 -15.45 -7.56 13.35
N SER A 397 -16.01 -6.93 14.39
CA SER A 397 -16.17 -7.55 15.72
C SER A 397 -17.08 -8.77 15.70
N THR A 398 -18.16 -8.72 14.91
CA THR A 398 -19.08 -9.86 14.76
C THR A 398 -18.44 -11.04 14.04
N ALA A 399 -17.65 -10.78 12.99
CA ALA A 399 -16.97 -11.82 12.22
C ALA A 399 -16.05 -12.68 13.10
N ILE A 400 -15.31 -12.04 14.02
CA ILE A 400 -14.38 -12.73 14.92
C ILE A 400 -15.11 -13.57 15.96
N SER A 401 -16.23 -13.07 16.49
CA SER A 401 -17.03 -13.78 17.50
C SER A 401 -17.64 -15.10 16.97
N SER A 402 -17.70 -15.27 15.65
CA SER A 402 -18.27 -16.44 14.99
C SER A 402 -17.26 -17.56 14.70
N ILE A 403 -15.96 -17.32 14.95
CA ILE A 403 -14.90 -18.30 14.71
C ILE A 403 -15.01 -19.41 15.77
N LYS A 404 -15.18 -20.66 15.31
CA LYS A 404 -15.07 -21.82 16.19
C LYS A 404 -13.59 -22.11 16.38
N VAL A 405 -13.12 -21.98 17.62
CA VAL A 405 -11.79 -22.46 18.06
C VAL A 405 -11.82 -23.97 18.23
#